data_AF-A0A4Q3RRD8-F1
#
_entry.id   AF-A0A4Q3RRD8-F1
#
_cell.length_a   1.000
_cell.length_b   1.000
_cell.length_c   1.000
_cell.angle_alpha   90.00
_cell.angle_beta   90.00
_cell.angle_gamma   90.00
#
_symmetry.space_group_name_H-M   'P 1'
#
loop_
_entity.id
_entity.type
_entity.pdbx_description
1 polymer ?
#
loop_
_entity_poly.entity_id
_entity_poly.type
_entity_poly.pdbx_seq_one_letter_code
_entity_poly.pdbx_strand_id
1 'polypeptide(L)'
;MRRCPLSFSYWKAYQFSGFGQYVGTVWDLYKYANAYRSNKILSAATKQQMFRQARLNNGGRGHFGLGWEISNDSSLGKIIYHSGNSFGLSCILL
;
A
#
# COMPACT_ATOMS: atom_id res chain seq x y z
N MET A 1 -3.66 7.68 26.80
CA MET A 1 -3.62 6.37 26.09
C MET A 1 -2.26 5.72 26.32
N ARG A 2 -2.19 4.60 27.06
CA ARG A 2 -0.94 3.84 27.21
C ARG A 2 -0.72 3.01 25.94
N ARG A 3 0.41 3.19 25.25
CA ARG A 3 0.76 2.43 24.04
C ARG A 3 0.99 0.96 24.42
N CYS A 4 0.55 0.03 23.58
CA CYS A 4 0.82 -1.39 23.78
C CYS A 4 2.35 -1.62 23.75
N PRO A 5 2.98 -2.11 24.84
CA PRO A 5 4.44 -2.17 24.96
C PRO A 5 5.11 -3.04 23.90
N LEU A 6 4.42 -4.11 23.47
CA LEU A 6 4.93 -5.08 22.51
C LEU A 6 5.13 -4.50 21.11
N SER A 7 4.16 -3.74 20.58
CA SER A 7 4.27 -3.18 19.23
C SER A 7 5.29 -2.05 19.16
N PHE A 8 5.33 -1.17 20.17
CA PHE A 8 6.25 -0.03 20.15
C PHE A 8 7.71 -0.46 20.22
N SER A 9 8.05 -1.39 21.12
CA SER A 9 9.42 -1.89 21.25
C SER A 9 9.87 -2.71 20.02
N TYR A 10 8.98 -3.53 19.46
CA TYR A 10 9.25 -4.32 18.26
C TYR A 10 9.58 -3.43 17.06
N TRP A 11 8.75 -2.44 16.74
CA TRP A 11 8.98 -1.57 15.57
C TRP A 11 10.14 -0.59 15.77
N LYS A 12 10.38 -0.12 17.01
CA LYS A 12 11.51 0.74 17.33
C LYS A 12 12.85 0.01 17.17
N ALA A 13 12.90 -1.30 17.46
CA ALA A 13 14.11 -2.11 17.32
C ALA A 13 14.60 -2.22 15.86
N TYR A 14 13.69 -2.12 14.88
CA TYR A 14 14.04 -2.19 13.45
C TYR A 14 14.10 -0.84 12.75
N GLN A 15 13.88 0.27 13.49
CA GLN A 15 13.89 1.64 12.96
C GLN A 15 12.99 1.81 11.71
N PHE A 16 11.96 0.98 11.55
CA PHE A 16 11.03 1.08 10.43
C PHE A 16 10.13 2.31 10.63
N SER A 17 10.45 3.38 9.91
CA SER A 17 9.57 4.53 9.70
C SER A 17 8.85 4.37 8.35
N GLY A 18 7.61 4.86 8.27
CA GLY A 18 6.88 5.01 6.99
C GLY A 18 6.00 3.84 6.54
N PHE A 19 6.02 2.66 7.15
CA PHE A 19 5.24 1.49 6.69
C PHE A 19 3.76 1.45 7.13
N GLY A 20 3.32 2.39 7.98
CA GLY A 20 1.94 2.40 8.49
C GLY A 20 1.64 3.45 9.56
N GLN A 21 2.48 4.48 9.67
CA GLN A 21 2.39 5.52 10.71
C GLN A 21 1.69 6.80 10.22
N TYR A 22 1.29 6.85 8.95
CA TYR A 22 0.58 7.98 8.39
C TYR A 22 -0.85 8.01 8.92
N VAL A 23 -1.21 9.14 9.52
CA VAL A 23 -2.58 9.43 9.96
C VAL A 23 -3.12 10.52 9.05
N GLY A 24 -4.30 10.29 8.49
CA GLY A 24 -4.98 11.23 7.60
C GLY A 24 -6.47 10.98 7.58
N THR A 25 -7.17 11.72 6.74
CA THR A 25 -8.61 11.58 6.53
C THR A 25 -8.90 10.81 5.23
N VAL A 26 -10.16 10.38 5.07
CA VAL A 26 -10.65 9.85 3.77
C VAL A 26 -10.43 10.87 2.64
N TRP A 27 -10.50 12.18 2.94
CA TRP A 27 -10.28 13.23 1.96
C TRP A 27 -8.82 13.34 1.53
N ASP A 28 -7.88 13.11 2.44
CA ASP A 28 -6.45 13.07 2.10
C ASP A 28 -6.12 11.86 1.23
N LEU A 29 -6.70 10.69 1.55
CA LEU A 29 -6.60 9.49 0.73
C LEU A 29 -7.21 9.70 -0.66
N TYR A 30 -8.36 10.36 -0.76
CA TYR A 30 -8.99 10.69 -2.04
C TYR A 30 -8.11 11.60 -2.91
N LYS A 31 -7.53 12.65 -2.30
CA LYS A 31 -6.57 13.52 -3.00
C LYS A 31 -5.35 12.76 -3.48
N TYR A 32 -4.77 11.92 -2.62
CA TYR A 32 -3.64 11.06 -2.99
C TYR A 32 -4.01 10.12 -4.13
N ALA A 33 -5.20 9.50 -4.07
CA ALA A 33 -5.70 8.60 -5.11
C ALA A 33 -5.76 9.29 -6.47
N ASN A 34 -6.35 10.48 -6.51
CA ASN A 34 -6.42 11.28 -7.73
C ASN A 34 -5.04 11.74 -8.21
N ALA A 35 -4.14 12.09 -7.28
CA ALA A 35 -2.80 12.57 -7.59
C ALA A 35 -1.89 11.49 -8.17
N TYR A 36 -1.98 10.23 -7.74
CA TYR A 36 -1.20 9.13 -8.33
C TYR A 36 -1.84 8.60 -9.63
N ARG A 37 -3.17 8.63 -9.74
CA ARG A 37 -3.88 8.23 -10.97
C ARG A 37 -3.62 9.19 -12.11
N SER A 38 -3.75 10.49 -11.85
CA SER A 38 -3.22 11.50 -12.78
C SER A 38 -1.68 11.44 -12.74
N ASN A 39 -0.97 11.58 -13.86
CA ASN A 39 0.51 11.51 -13.89
C ASN A 39 1.19 12.71 -13.17
N LYS A 40 0.57 13.27 -12.11
CA LYS A 40 0.99 14.48 -11.42
C LYS A 40 2.18 14.23 -10.48
N ILE A 41 2.21 13.09 -9.79
CA ILE A 41 3.28 12.78 -8.83
C ILE A 41 4.28 11.74 -9.35
N LEU A 42 3.89 10.94 -10.35
CA LEU A 42 4.74 9.91 -10.96
C LEU A 42 4.52 9.84 -12.47
N SER A 43 5.60 9.61 -13.21
CA SER A 43 5.54 9.35 -14.65
C SER A 43 4.78 8.05 -14.95
N ALA A 44 4.25 7.92 -16.17
CA ALA A 44 3.59 6.69 -16.59
C ALA A 44 4.53 5.47 -16.53
N ALA A 45 5.80 5.64 -16.90
CA ALA A 45 6.82 4.59 -16.84
C ALA A 45 7.08 4.14 -15.39
N THR A 46 7.22 5.09 -14.47
CA THR A 46 7.39 4.78 -13.03
C THR A 46 6.17 4.06 -12.47
N LYS A 47 4.95 4.45 -12.86
CA LYS A 47 3.73 3.75 -12.43
C LYS A 47 3.64 2.34 -12.97
N GLN A 48 4.08 2.10 -14.20
CA GLN A 48 4.13 0.75 -14.74
C GLN A 48 5.06 -0.15 -13.92
N GLN A 49 6.20 0.38 -13.46
CA GLN A 49 7.11 -0.34 -12.56
C GLN A 49 6.48 -0.56 -11.17
N MET A 50 5.83 0.46 -10.63
CA MET A 50 5.15 0.42 -9.32
C MET A 50 4.07 -0.67 -9.28
N PHE A 51 3.30 -0.84 -10.35
CA PHE A 51 2.22 -1.83 -10.44
C PHE A 51 2.64 -3.15 -11.09
N ARG A 52 3.94 -3.41 -11.23
CA ARG A 52 4.42 -4.68 -11.77
C ARG A 52 4.53 -5.70 -10.64
N GLN A 53 3.78 -6.79 -10.76
CA GLN A 53 3.84 -7.91 -9.82
C GLN A 53 5.25 -8.49 -9.75
N ALA A 54 5.74 -8.77 -8.54
CA ALA A 54 7.00 -9.46 -8.33
C ALA A 54 6.99 -10.86 -8.96
N ARG A 55 8.11 -11.28 -9.56
CA ARG A 55 8.30 -12.67 -9.98
C ARG A 55 8.83 -13.47 -8.80
N LEU A 56 8.18 -14.58 -8.51
CA LEU A 56 8.56 -15.49 -7.44
C LEU A 56 9.60 -16.49 -7.94
N ASN A 57 10.37 -17.08 -7.01
CA ASN A 57 11.42 -18.06 -7.33
C ASN A 57 10.89 -19.30 -8.07
N ASN A 58 9.60 -19.61 -7.92
CA ASN A 58 8.93 -20.71 -8.62
C ASN A 58 8.42 -20.32 -10.02
N GLY A 59 8.77 -19.15 -10.54
CA GLY A 59 8.32 -18.64 -11.84
C GLY A 59 6.91 -18.03 -11.84
N GLY A 60 6.18 -18.13 -10.73
CA GLY A 60 4.86 -17.51 -10.54
C GLY A 60 4.92 -15.99 -10.37
N ARG A 61 3.75 -15.35 -10.37
CA ARG A 61 3.59 -13.92 -10.05
C ARG A 61 3.08 -13.78 -8.62
N GLY A 62 3.69 -12.89 -7.86
CA GLY A 62 3.20 -12.50 -6.55
C GLY A 62 1.98 -11.58 -6.65
N HIS A 63 1.37 -11.32 -5.49
CA HIS A 63 0.20 -10.44 -5.36
C HIS A 63 0.58 -8.98 -5.07
N PHE A 64 1.86 -8.63 -5.16
CA PHE A 64 2.36 -7.30 -4.81
C PHE A 64 3.22 -6.70 -5.91
N GLY A 65 3.04 -5.40 -6.12
CA GLY A 65 4.00 -4.51 -6.76
C GLY A 65 4.84 -3.76 -5.72
N LEU A 66 5.35 -2.58 -6.08
CA LEU A 66 6.11 -1.74 -5.14
C LEU A 66 5.14 -1.00 -4.21
N GLY A 67 4.82 -1.62 -3.08
CA GLY A 67 3.91 -1.04 -2.08
C GLY A 67 2.46 -1.01 -2.54
N TRP A 68 2.03 -1.93 -3.40
CA TRP A 68 0.64 -2.07 -3.82
C TRP A 68 0.27 -3.55 -3.88
N GLU A 69 -0.92 -3.87 -3.40
CA GLU A 69 -1.59 -5.14 -3.64
C GLU A 69 -2.21 -5.16 -5.04
N ILE A 70 -2.11 -6.31 -5.69
CA ILE A 70 -2.56 -6.53 -7.06
C ILE A 70 -3.32 -7.84 -7.11
N SER A 71 -4.61 -7.74 -7.42
CA SER A 71 -5.49 -8.88 -7.68
C SER A 71 -6.08 -8.78 -9.08
N ASN A 72 -6.58 -9.92 -9.58
CA ASN A 72 -7.32 -9.96 -10.82
C ASN A 72 -8.73 -10.45 -10.50
N ASP A 73 -9.72 -9.73 -11.01
CA ASP A 73 -11.13 -10.09 -10.94
C ASP A 73 -11.63 -10.41 -12.35
N SER A 74 -12.49 -11.43 -12.47
CA SER A 74 -12.99 -11.88 -13.77
C SER A 74 -13.90 -10.85 -14.46
N SER A 75 -14.50 -9.94 -13.70
CA SER A 75 -15.42 -8.90 -14.21
C SER A 75 -14.76 -7.52 -14.28
N LEU A 76 -13.89 -7.17 -13.33
CA LEU A 76 -13.26 -5.84 -13.22
C LEU A 76 -11.85 -5.80 -13.79
N GLY A 77 -11.26 -6.95 -14.12
CA GLY A 77 -9.88 -7.04 -14.58
C GLY A 77 -8.88 -6.82 -13.45
N LYS A 78 -7.78 -6.11 -13.75
CA LYS A 78 -6.69 -5.89 -12.78
C LYS A 78 -7.10 -4.83 -11.75
N ILE A 79 -7.13 -5.23 -10.47
CA ILE A 79 -7.39 -4.35 -9.34
C ILE A 79 -6.06 -4.03 -8.65
N ILE A 80 -5.84 -2.76 -8.33
CA ILE A 80 -4.65 -2.26 -7.65
C ILE A 80 -5.14 -1.53 -6.40
N TYR A 81 -4.63 -1.92 -5.23
CA TYR A 81 -5.10 -1.36 -3.97
C TYR A 81 -4.03 -1.47 -2.88
N HIS A 82 -4.30 -0.90 -1.71
CA HIS A 82 -3.49 -1.12 -0.53
C HIS A 82 -4.40 -1.19 0.70
N SER A 83 -4.37 -2.32 1.40
CA SER A 83 -5.03 -2.47 2.69
C SER A 83 -4.15 -1.93 3.82
N GLY A 84 -4.76 -1.33 4.83
CA GLY A 84 -4.08 -0.82 6.01
C GLY A 84 -4.80 -1.30 7.27
N ASN A 85 -4.06 -1.82 8.23
CA ASN A 85 -4.60 -2.26 9.51
C ASN A 85 -3.72 -1.78 10.65
N SER A 86 -4.36 -1.31 11.72
CA SER A 86 -3.73 -1.05 13.01
C SER A 86 -4.73 -1.34 14.13
N PHE A 87 -4.29 -1.26 15.39
CA PHE A 87 -5.17 -1.51 16.53
C PHE A 87 -6.40 -0.58 16.50
N GLY A 88 -7.58 -1.16 16.26
CA GLY A 88 -8.84 -0.44 16.17
C GLY A 88 -9.08 0.30 14.85
N LEU A 89 -8.24 0.11 13.84
CA LEU A 89 -8.33 0.80 12.55
C LEU A 89 -8.21 -0.18 11.38
N SER A 90 -9.09 -0.03 10.39
CA SER A 90 -9.04 -0.72 9.11
C SER A 90 -9.26 0.29 7.99
N CYS A 91 -8.45 0.21 6.95
CA CYS A 91 -8.44 1.14 5.83
C CYS A 91 -8.19 0.39 4.52
N ILE A 92 -8.79 0.89 3.44
CA ILE A 92 -8.56 0.41 2.08
C ILE A 92 -8.38 1.62 1.16
N LEU A 93 -7.31 1.61 0.37
CA LEU A 93 -7.06 2.57 -0.70
C LEU A 93 -7.14 1.86 -2.04
N LEU A 94 -8.01 2.34 -2.93
CA LEU A 94 -8.19 1.82 -4.30
C LEU A 94 -7.50 2.71 -5.34
#